data_AF-A0A920QGR4-F1
#
_entry.id   AF-A0A920QGR4-F1
#
_cell.length_a   1.000
_cell.length_b   1.000
_cell.length_c   1.000
_cell.angle_alpha   90.00
_cell.angle_beta   90.00
_cell.angle_gamma   90.00
#
_symmetry.space_group_name_H-M   'P 1'
#
loop_
_entity.id
_entity.type
_entity.pdbx_description
1 polymer ?
#
loop_
_entity_poly.entity_id
_entity_poly.type
_entity_poly.pdbx_seq_one_letter_code
_entity_poly.pdbx_strand_id
1 'polypeptide(L)' 'MKHLQITPKLLLRELIYGNKRGKVIIITGGAAGIGAGLAERFHQDGAKHIVVADLDEKKVKQVLYV' A
#
# COMPACT_ATOMS: atom_id res chain seq x y z
N MET A 1 6.77 -33.59 -0.05
CA MET A 1 6.65 -32.20 0.46
C MET A 1 7.71 -31.36 -0.23
N LYS A 2 7.33 -30.43 -1.10
CA LYS A 2 8.29 -29.56 -1.81
C LYS A 2 8.72 -28.49 -0.81
N HIS A 3 9.96 -28.56 -0.32
CA HIS A 3 10.56 -27.49 0.46
C HIS A 3 10.75 -26.29 -0.47
N LEU A 4 9.75 -25.41 -0.53
CA LEU A 4 9.85 -24.17 -1.29
C LEU A 4 10.83 -23.27 -0.55
N GLN A 5 12.11 -23.34 -0.92
CA GLN A 5 13.09 -22.38 -0.44
C GLN A 5 12.70 -21.01 -1.00
N ILE A 6 12.03 -20.19 -0.21
CA ILE A 6 11.76 -18.79 -0.57
C ILE A 6 13.09 -18.08 -0.61
N THR A 7 13.57 -17.81 -1.81
CA THR A 7 14.77 -16.99 -2.00
C THR A 7 14.43 -15.52 -1.72
N PRO A 8 15.39 -14.70 -1.26
CA PRO A 8 15.17 -13.27 -1.03
C PRO A 8 14.58 -12.54 -2.24
N LYS A 9 14.99 -12.94 -3.46
CA LYS A 9 14.47 -12.38 -4.72
C LYS A 9 12.99 -12.69 -4.94
N LEU A 10 12.53 -13.88 -4.53
CA LEU A 10 11.12 -14.26 -4.64
C LEU A 10 10.26 -13.49 -3.63
N LEU A 11 10.77 -13.28 -2.42
CA LEU A 11 10.10 -12.47 -1.40
C LEU A 11 9.96 -11.01 -1.84
N LEU A 12 11.02 -10.42 -2.39
CA LEU A 12 11.00 -9.04 -2.88
C LEU A 12 9.97 -8.86 -4.01
N ARG A 13 9.89 -9.86 -4.91
CA ARG A 13 8.91 -9.88 -5.99
C ARG A 13 7.48 -9.95 -5.47
N GLU A 14 7.22 -10.75 -4.43
CA GLU A 14 5.89 -10.80 -3.78
C GLU A 14 5.55 -9.48 -3.09
N LEU A 15 6.51 -8.83 -2.42
CA LEU A 15 6.27 -7.53 -1.80
C LEU A 15 5.90 -6.45 -2.84
N ILE A 16 6.62 -6.42 -3.96
CA ILE A 16 6.43 -5.40 -5.01
C ILE A 16 5.19 -5.73 -5.87
N TYR A 17 5.11 -6.94 -6.42
CA TYR A 17 4.13 -7.32 -7.44
C TYR A 17 3.02 -8.24 -6.93
N GLY A 18 3.11 -8.73 -5.69
CA GLY A 18 2.14 -9.62 -5.10
C GLY A 18 0.89 -8.92 -4.58
N ASN A 19 -0.02 -9.73 -4.03
CA ASN A 19 -1.33 -9.28 -3.58
C ASN A 19 -1.22 -8.36 -2.36
N LYS A 20 -1.95 -7.24 -2.37
CA LYS A 20 -1.95 -6.25 -1.28
C LYS A 20 -2.97 -6.57 -0.17
N ARG A 21 -3.79 -7.60 -0.37
CA ARG A 21 -4.78 -8.05 0.62
C ARG A 21 -4.15 -8.39 1.96
N GLY A 22 -4.73 -7.87 3.03
CA GLY A 22 -4.27 -8.15 4.39
C GLY A 22 -2.97 -7.44 4.79
N LYS A 23 -2.38 -6.61 3.90
CA LYS A 23 -1.16 -5.85 4.17
C LYS A 23 -1.46 -4.48 4.77
N VAL A 24 -0.52 -3.96 5.55
CA VAL A 24 -0.52 -2.55 5.99
C VAL A 24 0.37 -1.74 5.06
N ILE A 25 -0.13 -0.61 4.58
CA ILE A 25 0.56 0.22 3.58
C ILE A 25 0.68 1.65 4.09
N ILE A 26 1.86 2.25 3.92
CA ILE A 26 2.13 3.65 4.24
C ILE A 26 2.48 4.37 2.94
N ILE A 27 1.82 5.50 2.67
CA ILE A 27 2.00 6.29 1.45
C ILE A 27 2.42 7.69 1.85
N THR A 28 3.69 8.04 1.57
CA THR A 28 4.21 9.41 1.72
C THR A 28 3.87 10.25 0.49
N GLY A 29 3.51 11.51 0.67
CA GLY A 29 2.94 12.32 -0.43
C GLY A 29 1.55 11.81 -0.85
N GLY A 30 0.85 11.14 0.07
CA GLY A 30 -0.36 10.37 -0.22
C GLY A 30 -1.62 11.21 -0.38
N ALA A 31 -1.58 12.52 -0.13
CA ALA A 31 -2.78 13.34 -0.09
C ALA A 31 -3.24 13.86 -1.47
N ALA A 32 -2.45 13.63 -2.54
CA ALA A 32 -2.79 14.08 -3.89
C ALA A 32 -2.14 13.21 -4.98
N GLY A 33 -2.55 13.44 -6.24
CA GLY A 33 -1.92 12.87 -7.43
C GLY A 33 -1.74 11.35 -7.36
N ILE A 34 -0.52 10.89 -7.63
CA ILE A 34 -0.17 9.45 -7.59
C ILE A 34 -0.41 8.86 -6.21
N GLY A 35 -0.05 9.59 -5.15
CA GLY A 35 -0.21 9.10 -3.78
C GLY A 35 -1.67 8.82 -3.42
N ALA A 36 -2.57 9.73 -3.77
CA ALA A 36 -4.01 9.55 -3.57
C ALA A 36 -4.57 8.38 -4.40
N GLY A 37 -4.16 8.27 -5.67
CA GLY A 37 -4.57 7.15 -6.53
C GLY A 37 -4.06 5.79 -6.04
N LEU A 38 -2.87 5.74 -5.45
CA LEU A 38 -2.36 4.52 -4.80
C LEU A 38 -3.17 4.14 -3.56
N ALA A 39 -3.55 5.13 -2.73
CA ALA A 39 -4.40 4.88 -1.56
C ALA A 39 -5.74 4.26 -1.97
N GLU A 40 -6.39 4.83 -3.00
CA GLU A 40 -7.63 4.30 -3.55
C GLU A 40 -7.45 2.87 -4.09
N ARG A 41 -6.43 2.66 -4.94
CA ARG A 41 -6.20 1.35 -5.55
C ARG A 41 -5.92 0.27 -4.52
N PHE A 42 -5.09 0.55 -3.52
CA PHE A 42 -4.75 -0.43 -2.50
C PHE A 42 -5.89 -0.72 -1.53
N HIS A 43 -6.80 0.25 -1.32
CA HIS A 43 -8.02 0.02 -0.59
C HIS A 43 -8.90 -1.00 -1.34
N GLN A 44 -9.08 -0.80 -2.65
CA GLN A 44 -9.83 -1.72 -3.53
C GLN A 44 -9.18 -3.12 -3.58
N ASP A 45 -7.84 -3.21 -3.57
CA ASP A 45 -7.12 -4.49 -3.53
C ASP A 45 -7.27 -5.23 -2.18
N GLY A 46 -7.88 -4.61 -1.17
CA GLY A 46 -8.20 -5.22 0.13
C GLY A 46 -7.07 -5.13 1.16
N ALA A 47 -6.24 -4.08 1.07
CA ALA A 47 -5.28 -3.77 2.13
C ALA A 47 -5.96 -3.75 3.51
N LYS A 48 -5.27 -4.25 4.53
CA LYS A 48 -5.78 -4.29 5.90
C LYS A 48 -5.91 -2.89 6.49
N HIS A 49 -4.88 -2.07 6.29
CA HIS A 49 -4.82 -0.67 6.71
C HIS A 49 -4.00 0.14 5.71
N ILE A 50 -4.37 1.39 5.53
CA ILE A 50 -3.65 2.36 4.71
C ILE A 50 -3.41 3.59 5.57
N VAL A 51 -2.17 4.06 5.58
CA VAL A 51 -1.77 5.30 6.24
C VAL A 51 -1.33 6.28 5.17
N VAL A 52 -2.03 7.40 5.09
CA VAL A 52 -1.65 8.52 4.22
C VAL A 52 -0.84 9.52 5.04
N ALA A 53 0.41 9.72 4.64
CA ALA A 53 1.32 10.68 5.24
C ALA A 53 1.65 11.78 4.23
N ASP A 54 1.35 13.03 4.58
CA ASP A 54 1.65 14.19 3.76
C ASP A 54 1.93 15.40 4.68
N LEU A 55 2.64 16.38 4.16
CA LEU A 55 2.89 17.64 4.88
C LEU A 55 1.64 18.55 4.85
N ASP A 56 0.78 18.39 3.85
CA ASP A 56 -0.47 19.15 3.73
C ASP A 56 -1.61 18.49 4.51
N GLU A 57 -1.69 18.78 5.81
CA GLU A 57 -2.71 18.23 6.72
C GLU A 57 -4.14 18.43 6.20
N LYS A 58 -4.41 19.57 5.56
CA LYS A 58 -5.76 19.87 5.03
C LYS A 58 -6.15 18.91 3.93
N LYS A 59 -5.20 18.52 3.07
CA LYS A 59 -5.46 17.53 2.02
C LYS A 59 -5.56 16.12 2.59
N VAL A 60 -4.76 15.76 3.59
CA VAL A 60 -4.86 14.45 4.26
C VAL A 60 -6.28 14.23 4.79
N LYS A 61 -6.87 15.24 5.44
CA LYS A 61 -8.25 15.19 5.96
C LYS A 61 -9.33 15.04 4.90
N GLN A 62 -9.02 15.28 3.62
CA GLN A 62 -9.96 15.14 2.50
C GLN A 62 -9.87 13.75 1.84
N VAL A 63 -8.87 12.93 2.18
CA VAL A 63 -8.76 11.57 1.64
C VAL A 63 -9.77 10.65 2.34
N LEU A 64 -10.69 10.06 1.56
CA LEU A 64 -11.85 9.32 2.07
C LEU A 64 -11.55 7.86 2.52
N TYR A 65 -10.29 7.46 2.70
CA TYR A 65 -9.89 6.04 2.77
C TYR A 65 -8.94 5.67 3.92
N VAL A 66 -8.91 6.47 4.99
CA VAL A 66 -8.10 6.23 6.21
C VAL A 66 -8.97 5.98 7.43
#